data_AF-A0A2N5JP26-F1
#
_entry.id   AF-A0A2N5JP26-F1
#
_cell.length_a   1.000
_cell.length_b   1.000
_cell.length_c   1.000
_cell.angle_alpha   90.00
_cell.angle_beta   90.00
_cell.angle_gamma   90.00
#
_symmetry.space_group_name_H-M   'P 1'
#
loop_
_entity.id
_entity.type
_entity.pdbx_description
1 polymer ?
#
loop_
_entity_poly.entity_id
_entity_poly.type
_entity_poly.pdbx_seq_one_letter_code
_entity_poly.pdbx_strand_id
1 'polypeptide(L)'
;MTFKAQYAYRERFFNGSLAFQDVQNSIGVGLFSPTYNLGDSGINLKYQAGLQLVDADRADIARRDVLFKQESAVVLNRFFPLWRGEALEASPDKGLKYSSEPIVPKLDAVLGMTGAYSVYSSGELRGLLTGTAGLSATLGNYTRDFFDYTKLDLSFSQTGQLGESPFLFDRIADSQIITAGIKQQLFGPIRVGYQQSWNPSTGNTTDSVYTIELERRTYALILRFNPSRETGEIFLRISDFNWNAPPSGNSP
;
A
#
# COMPACT_ATOMS: atom_id res chain seq x y z
N MET A 1 -16.94 4.97 -9.57
CA MET A 1 -15.76 5.37 -10.36
C MET A 1 -15.30 6.71 -9.82
N THR A 2 -13.99 6.95 -9.76
CA THR A 2 -13.43 8.19 -9.20
C THR A 2 -12.60 8.89 -10.27
N PHE A 3 -12.84 10.18 -10.43
CA PHE A 3 -12.03 11.07 -11.28
C PHE A 3 -11.09 11.89 -10.41
N LYS A 4 -9.86 12.09 -10.87
CA LYS A 4 -8.89 12.99 -10.23
C LYS A 4 -8.25 13.88 -11.28
N ALA A 5 -8.05 15.14 -10.94
CA ALA A 5 -7.15 16.04 -11.65
C ALA A 5 -5.99 16.37 -10.70
N GLN A 6 -4.78 16.44 -11.23
CA GLN A 6 -3.57 16.71 -10.47
C GLN A 6 -2.67 17.68 -11.21
N TYR A 7 -2.01 18.53 -10.43
CA TYR A 7 -0.94 19.40 -10.87
C TYR A 7 0.18 19.32 -9.83
N ALA A 8 1.41 19.12 -10.29
CA ALA A 8 2.58 19.07 -9.43
C ALA A 8 3.73 19.86 -10.04
N TYR A 9 4.48 20.56 -9.18
CA TYR A 9 5.66 21.32 -9.56
C TYR A 9 6.83 20.92 -8.68
N ARG A 10 7.98 20.62 -9.29
CA ARG A 10 9.18 20.07 -8.62
C ARG A 10 8.85 18.87 -7.73
N GLU A 11 8.18 17.89 -8.32
CA GLU A 11 7.85 16.65 -7.66
C GLU A 11 9.05 15.71 -7.65
N ARG A 12 9.28 15.01 -6.53
CA ARG A 12 10.30 13.97 -6.42
C ARG A 12 9.62 12.61 -6.44
N PHE A 13 9.98 11.77 -7.40
CA PHE A 13 9.49 10.40 -7.53
C PHE A 13 10.49 9.42 -6.96
N PHE A 14 10.07 8.65 -5.95
CA PHE A 14 10.89 7.57 -5.41
C PHE A 14 10.81 6.34 -6.32
N ASN A 15 11.95 5.92 -6.86
CA ASN A 15 12.04 4.80 -7.80
C ASN A 15 12.89 3.65 -7.24
N GLY A 16 12.54 3.20 -6.03
CA GLY A 16 13.18 2.06 -5.40
C GLY A 16 14.69 2.26 -5.23
N SER A 17 15.48 1.29 -5.70
CA SER A 17 16.95 1.39 -5.61
C SER A 17 17.58 2.53 -6.43
N LEU A 18 16.86 3.19 -7.34
CA LEU A 18 17.32 4.39 -8.05
C LEU A 18 17.12 5.69 -7.27
N ALA A 19 16.62 5.58 -6.02
CA ALA A 19 16.30 6.71 -5.16
C ALA A 19 15.34 7.71 -5.85
N PHE A 20 15.43 8.98 -5.47
CA PHE A 20 14.55 10.03 -5.99
C PHE A 20 14.99 10.51 -7.37
N GLN A 21 14.00 10.71 -8.25
CA GLN A 21 14.12 11.33 -9.55
C GLN A 21 13.18 12.53 -9.61
N ASP A 22 13.64 13.64 -10.20
CA ASP A 22 12.89 14.89 -10.20
C ASP A 22 12.02 15.03 -11.46
N VAL A 23 10.79 15.51 -11.27
CA VAL A 23 9.86 15.93 -12.33
C VAL A 23 9.57 17.41 -12.15
N GLN A 24 9.85 18.20 -13.18
CA GLN A 24 9.78 19.66 -13.07
C GLN A 24 8.34 20.13 -12.97
N ASN A 25 7.47 19.61 -13.84
CA ASN A 25 6.07 19.96 -13.89
C ASN A 25 5.26 18.77 -14.42
N SER A 26 4.13 18.49 -13.81
CA SER A 26 3.17 17.51 -14.32
C SER A 26 1.75 18.03 -14.15
N ILE A 27 0.93 17.87 -15.19
CA ILE A 27 -0.51 18.10 -15.12
C ILE A 27 -1.21 16.91 -15.72
N GLY A 28 -2.23 16.38 -15.04
CA GLY A 28 -2.87 15.17 -15.49
C GLY A 28 -4.27 14.98 -14.96
N VAL A 29 -4.98 14.08 -15.63
CA VAL A 29 -6.29 13.58 -15.23
C VAL A 29 -6.26 12.07 -15.20
N GLY A 30 -6.98 11.49 -14.24
CA GLY A 30 -7.03 10.05 -14.02
C GLY A 30 -8.42 9.56 -13.68
N LEU A 31 -8.75 8.38 -14.18
CA LEU A 31 -9.96 7.62 -13.88
C LEU A 31 -9.55 6.36 -13.11
N PHE A 32 -10.22 6.13 -11.99
CA PHE A 32 -9.96 5.00 -11.10
C PHE A 32 -11.24 4.21 -10.87
N SER A 33 -11.16 2.91 -11.10
CA SER A 33 -12.27 2.01 -10.83
C SER A 33 -12.45 1.78 -9.33
N PRO A 34 -13.67 1.47 -8.84
CA PRO A 34 -13.80 0.77 -7.57
C PRO A 34 -13.23 -0.65 -7.69
N THR A 35 -13.19 -1.38 -6.57
CA THR A 35 -12.90 -2.82 -6.60
C THR A 35 -14.10 -3.58 -7.13
N TYR A 36 -13.91 -4.42 -8.16
CA TYR A 36 -14.91 -5.35 -8.67
C TYR A 36 -14.55 -6.78 -8.31
N ASN A 37 -15.50 -7.58 -7.85
CA ASN A 37 -15.33 -9.03 -7.72
C ASN A 37 -15.69 -9.69 -9.06
N LEU A 38 -14.78 -10.51 -9.60
CA LEU A 38 -14.99 -11.21 -10.87
C LEU A 38 -15.84 -12.46 -10.66
N GLY A 39 -17.16 -12.29 -10.67
CA GLY A 39 -18.11 -13.37 -10.39
C GLY A 39 -17.81 -14.03 -9.04
N ASP A 40 -17.87 -15.35 -9.00
CA ASP A 40 -17.62 -16.15 -7.78
C ASP A 40 -16.15 -16.59 -7.64
N SER A 41 -15.25 -16.07 -8.48
CA SER A 41 -13.84 -16.49 -8.47
C SER A 41 -13.06 -16.05 -7.22
N GLY A 42 -13.59 -15.08 -6.47
CA GLY A 42 -12.87 -14.41 -5.38
C GLY A 42 -11.72 -13.51 -5.85
N ILE A 43 -11.62 -13.24 -7.16
CA ILE A 43 -10.64 -12.32 -7.73
C ILE A 43 -11.20 -10.90 -7.67
N ASN A 44 -10.45 -10.02 -7.02
CA ASN A 44 -10.67 -8.58 -7.06
C ASN A 44 -9.97 -7.98 -8.29
N LEU A 45 -10.71 -7.18 -9.06
CA LEU A 45 -10.23 -6.38 -10.17
C LEU A 45 -10.29 -4.90 -9.81
N LYS A 46 -9.20 -4.19 -10.09
CA LYS A 46 -9.14 -2.73 -10.17
C LYS A 46 -8.49 -2.33 -11.49
N TYR A 47 -8.90 -1.21 -12.06
CA TYR A 47 -8.23 -0.64 -13.22
C TYR A 47 -8.20 0.88 -13.12
N GLN A 48 -7.23 1.48 -13.80
CA GLN A 48 -7.10 2.91 -13.92
C GLN A 48 -6.59 3.29 -15.31
N ALA A 49 -6.90 4.51 -15.73
CA ALA A 49 -6.36 5.13 -16.92
C ALA A 49 -6.12 6.61 -16.65
N GLY A 50 -5.04 7.15 -17.19
CA GLY A 50 -4.65 8.54 -16.99
C GLY A 50 -4.01 9.14 -18.22
N LEU A 51 -4.16 10.46 -18.35
CA LEU A 51 -3.52 11.29 -19.37
C LEU A 51 -2.77 12.40 -18.64
N GLN A 52 -1.52 12.64 -19.03
CA GLN A 52 -0.65 13.61 -18.37
C GLN A 52 0.20 14.36 -19.40
N LEU A 53 0.51 15.62 -19.13
CA LEU A 53 1.64 16.32 -19.73
C LEU A 53 2.75 16.35 -18.68
N VAL A 54 3.92 15.84 -19.03
CA VAL A 54 5.06 15.68 -18.13
C VAL A 54 6.25 16.43 -18.70
N ASP A 55 6.77 17.36 -17.90
CA ASP A 55 8.02 18.07 -18.12
C ASP A 55 9.10 17.49 -17.19
N ALA A 56 10.02 16.73 -17.76
CA ALA A 56 11.06 16.05 -17.01
C ALA A 56 12.30 15.76 -17.86
N ASP A 57 13.39 15.37 -17.20
CA ASP A 57 14.62 15.02 -17.88
C ASP A 57 14.49 13.65 -18.56
N ARG A 58 14.83 13.63 -19.85
CA ARG A 58 14.76 12.45 -20.70
C ARG A 58 16.12 11.76 -20.79
N ALA A 59 16.09 10.45 -20.59
CA ALA A 59 17.27 9.61 -20.57
C ALA A 59 17.87 9.39 -21.97
N ASP A 60 17.02 9.35 -22.99
CA ASP A 60 17.38 9.01 -24.36
C ASP A 60 18.05 10.18 -25.11
N ILE A 61 17.72 11.42 -24.73
CA ILE A 61 18.27 12.64 -25.33
C ILE A 61 19.12 13.48 -24.37
N ALA A 62 19.26 13.04 -23.11
CA ALA A 62 20.03 13.71 -22.05
C ALA A 62 19.69 15.22 -21.90
N ARG A 63 18.41 15.57 -22.11
CA ARG A 63 17.89 16.93 -21.93
C ARG A 63 16.46 16.88 -21.41
N ARG A 64 15.97 18.02 -20.93
CA ARG A 64 14.57 18.20 -20.56
C ARG A 64 13.67 18.29 -21.78
N ASP A 65 12.48 17.71 -21.66
CA ASP A 65 11.45 17.76 -22.69
C ASP A 65 10.06 17.63 -22.07
N VAL A 66 9.05 18.05 -22.84
CA VAL A 66 7.64 17.95 -22.44
C VAL A 66 6.96 16.90 -23.30
N LEU A 67 6.49 15.82 -22.68
CA LEU A 67 5.78 14.75 -23.37
C LEU A 67 4.36 14.61 -22.84
N PHE A 68 3.43 14.37 -23.77
CA PHE A 68 2.15 13.80 -23.42
C PHE A 68 2.35 12.31 -23.11
N LYS A 69 1.85 11.87 -21.96
CA LYS A 69 1.87 10.50 -21.49
C LYS A 69 0.43 10.03 -21.31
N GLN A 70 0.09 8.91 -21.92
CA GLN A 70 -1.09 8.14 -21.54
C GLN A 70 -0.63 6.90 -20.77
N GLU A 71 -1.31 6.58 -19.68
CA GLU A 71 -1.04 5.39 -18.88
C GLU A 71 -2.32 4.64 -18.53
N SER A 72 -2.20 3.32 -18.40
CA SER A 72 -3.26 2.47 -17.88
C SER A 72 -2.68 1.37 -17.03
N ALA A 73 -3.44 0.93 -16.04
CA ALA A 73 -3.06 -0.22 -15.23
C ALA A 73 -4.29 -1.04 -14.84
N VAL A 74 -4.07 -2.34 -14.71
CA VAL A 74 -5.03 -3.33 -14.26
C VAL A 74 -4.38 -4.11 -13.13
N VAL A 75 -5.07 -4.22 -12.01
CA VAL A 75 -4.64 -4.98 -10.83
C VAL A 75 -5.67 -6.06 -10.57
N LEU A 76 -5.20 -7.30 -10.53
CA LEU A 76 -5.92 -8.48 -10.11
C LEU A 76 -5.31 -8.98 -8.81
N ASN A 77 -6.13 -9.35 -7.84
CA ASN A 77 -5.64 -10.06 -6.66
C ASN A 77 -6.67 -11.06 -6.16
N ARG A 78 -6.19 -12.12 -5.50
CA ARG A 78 -7.02 -13.12 -4.83
C ARG A 78 -6.40 -13.48 -3.50
N PHE A 79 -7.24 -13.53 -2.47
CA PHE A 79 -6.89 -13.99 -1.14
C PHE A 79 -7.36 -15.42 -0.97
N PHE A 80 -6.51 -16.27 -0.41
CA PHE A 80 -6.79 -17.65 -0.09
C PHE A 80 -6.74 -17.80 1.43
N PRO A 81 -7.90 -17.95 2.11
CA PRO A 81 -7.92 -18.25 3.53
C PRO A 81 -7.33 -19.63 3.77
N LEU A 82 -6.15 -19.70 4.38
CA LEU A 82 -5.49 -20.97 4.71
C LEU A 82 -5.89 -21.46 6.10
N TRP A 83 -6.03 -20.53 7.04
CA TRP A 83 -6.49 -20.82 8.40
C TRP A 83 -7.20 -19.61 9.02
N ARG A 84 -8.14 -19.89 9.92
CA ARG A 84 -8.90 -18.91 10.69
C ARG A 84 -9.03 -19.40 12.13
N GLY A 85 -8.71 -18.53 13.08
CA GLY A 85 -8.99 -18.72 14.49
C GLY A 85 -10.39 -18.20 14.86
N GLU A 86 -10.64 -18.14 16.16
CA GLU A 86 -11.91 -17.65 16.71
C GLU A 86 -11.85 -16.15 16.98
N ALA A 87 -12.95 -15.46 16.65
CA ALA A 87 -13.15 -14.08 17.03
C ALA A 87 -13.55 -13.99 18.51
N LEU A 88 -12.98 -13.04 19.24
CA LEU A 88 -13.49 -12.69 20.56
C LEU A 88 -14.76 -11.86 20.42
N GLU A 89 -15.60 -11.92 21.45
CA GLU A 89 -16.79 -11.08 21.58
C GLU A 89 -16.42 -9.59 21.44
N ALA A 90 -17.23 -8.85 20.71
CA ALA A 90 -17.06 -7.42 20.46
C ALA A 90 -17.48 -6.56 21.67
N SER A 91 -16.86 -6.82 22.83
CA SER A 91 -17.06 -6.06 24.07
C SER A 91 -15.82 -5.24 24.44
N PRO A 92 -15.96 -4.15 25.22
CA PRO A 92 -14.85 -3.26 25.57
C PRO A 92 -13.73 -3.93 26.37
N ASP A 93 -14.06 -4.96 27.13
CA ASP A 93 -13.16 -5.75 27.98
C ASP A 93 -12.52 -6.94 27.25
N LYS A 94 -13.03 -7.31 26.05
CA LYS A 94 -12.57 -8.44 25.24
C LYS A 94 -12.02 -8.00 23.88
N GLY A 95 -12.73 -8.29 22.79
CA GLY A 95 -12.25 -8.08 21.42
C GLY A 95 -12.01 -6.62 21.05
N LEU A 96 -12.57 -5.67 21.80
CA LEU A 96 -12.43 -4.24 21.53
C LEU A 96 -11.48 -3.50 22.50
N LYS A 97 -10.78 -4.22 23.38
CA LYS A 97 -9.95 -3.58 24.43
C LYS A 97 -8.84 -2.69 23.86
N TYR A 98 -8.19 -3.14 22.79
CA TYR A 98 -7.09 -2.43 22.11
C TYR A 98 -7.36 -2.15 20.62
N SER A 99 -8.56 -2.48 20.10
CA SER A 99 -8.92 -2.31 18.69
C SER A 99 -10.36 -1.81 18.55
N SER A 100 -10.67 -1.14 17.45
CA SER A 100 -12.05 -0.75 17.11
C SER A 100 -12.90 -1.92 16.61
N GLU A 101 -12.26 -3.02 16.22
CA GLU A 101 -12.90 -4.26 15.76
C GLU A 101 -12.15 -5.49 16.31
N PRO A 102 -12.83 -6.62 16.57
CA PRO A 102 -12.17 -7.82 17.07
C PRO A 102 -11.12 -8.34 16.09
N ILE A 103 -9.89 -8.51 16.56
CA ILE A 103 -8.82 -9.12 15.76
C ILE A 103 -8.97 -10.64 15.79
N VAL A 104 -9.02 -11.23 14.60
CA VAL A 104 -9.12 -12.68 14.42
C VAL A 104 -7.77 -13.23 13.94
N PRO A 105 -7.17 -14.18 14.68
CA PRO A 105 -6.01 -14.91 14.21
C PRO A 105 -6.28 -15.57 12.85
N LYS A 106 -5.33 -15.49 11.93
CA LYS A 106 -5.52 -16.01 10.57
C LYS A 106 -4.21 -16.25 9.85
N LEU A 107 -4.27 -17.10 8.84
CA LEU A 107 -3.25 -17.26 7.82
C LEU A 107 -3.88 -17.14 6.44
N ASP A 108 -3.32 -16.26 5.62
CA ASP A 108 -3.76 -15.97 4.27
C ASP A 108 -2.62 -16.18 3.29
N ALA A 109 -2.91 -16.79 2.14
CA ALA A 109 -2.07 -16.65 0.95
C ALA A 109 -2.66 -15.61 0.01
N VAL A 110 -1.80 -14.88 -0.69
CA VAL A 110 -2.18 -13.85 -1.66
C VAL A 110 -1.49 -14.15 -2.98
N LEU A 111 -2.28 -14.11 -4.04
CA LEU A 111 -1.76 -14.01 -5.41
C LEU A 111 -2.22 -12.67 -6.00
N GLY A 112 -1.30 -11.98 -6.66
CA GLY A 112 -1.55 -10.71 -7.32
C GLY A 112 -0.95 -10.69 -8.72
N MET A 113 -1.60 -9.97 -9.62
CA MET A 113 -1.06 -9.65 -10.93
C MET A 113 -1.36 -8.20 -11.26
N THR A 114 -0.35 -7.45 -11.68
CA THR A 114 -0.49 -6.06 -12.12
C THR A 114 0.03 -5.95 -13.54
N GLY A 115 -0.85 -5.57 -14.47
CA GLY A 115 -0.46 -5.15 -15.81
C GLY A 115 -0.50 -3.63 -15.88
N ALA A 116 0.54 -2.99 -16.41
CA ALA A 116 0.55 -1.56 -16.64
C ALA A 116 1.17 -1.24 -18.00
N TYR A 117 0.71 -0.16 -18.60
CA TYR A 117 1.16 0.29 -19.91
C TYR A 117 1.22 1.81 -19.95
N SER A 118 2.18 2.35 -20.67
CA SER A 118 2.34 3.77 -20.93
C SER A 118 2.79 4.02 -22.35
N VAL A 119 2.25 5.06 -22.99
CA VAL A 119 2.72 5.59 -24.27
C VAL A 119 2.98 7.07 -24.18
N TYR A 120 3.97 7.50 -24.94
CA TYR A 120 4.50 8.84 -24.95
C TYR A 120 4.32 9.48 -26.33
N SER A 121 4.11 10.79 -26.38
CA SER A 121 3.99 11.54 -27.65
C SER A 121 5.25 11.47 -28.53
N SER A 122 6.38 11.07 -27.97
CA SER A 122 7.63 10.82 -28.69
C SER A 122 7.64 9.46 -29.42
N GLY A 123 6.65 8.60 -29.18
CA GLY A 123 6.46 7.31 -29.87
C GLY A 123 6.91 6.08 -29.07
N GLU A 124 7.63 6.28 -27.97
CA GLU A 124 8.04 5.20 -27.07
C GLU A 124 6.84 4.63 -26.30
N LEU A 125 6.98 3.36 -25.95
CA LEU A 125 5.99 2.57 -25.24
C LEU A 125 6.69 1.80 -24.13
N ARG A 126 6.02 1.71 -22.98
CA ARG A 126 6.43 0.87 -21.87
C ARG A 126 5.27 -0.01 -21.43
N GLY A 127 5.52 -1.30 -21.30
CA GLY A 127 4.60 -2.28 -20.75
C GLY A 127 5.24 -3.02 -19.58
N LEU A 128 4.45 -3.26 -18.54
CA LEU A 128 4.85 -3.98 -17.34
C LEU A 128 3.85 -5.08 -17.03
N LEU A 129 4.39 -6.23 -16.61
CA LEU A 129 3.59 -7.30 -16.03
C LEU A 129 4.28 -7.77 -14.75
N THR A 130 3.62 -7.56 -13.62
CA THR A 130 4.13 -7.97 -12.29
C THR A 130 3.26 -9.07 -11.73
N GLY A 131 3.88 -10.20 -11.41
CA GLY A 131 3.27 -11.27 -10.61
C GLY A 131 3.71 -11.17 -9.16
N THR A 132 2.81 -11.40 -8.22
CA THR A 132 3.08 -11.38 -6.77
C THR A 132 2.49 -12.61 -6.11
N ALA A 133 3.28 -13.26 -5.25
CA ALA A 133 2.83 -14.30 -4.34
C ALA A 133 3.24 -13.94 -2.91
N GLY A 134 2.38 -14.18 -1.94
CA GLY A 134 2.69 -13.87 -0.56
C GLY A 134 1.85 -14.62 0.47
N LEU A 135 2.28 -14.49 1.72
CA LEU A 135 1.65 -15.01 2.93
C LEU A 135 1.48 -13.88 3.94
N SER A 136 0.35 -13.87 4.64
CA SER A 136 0.08 -12.96 5.76
C SER A 136 -0.48 -13.76 6.92
N ALA A 137 0.17 -13.68 8.08
CA ALA A 137 -0.28 -14.30 9.31
C ALA A 137 -0.59 -13.24 10.36
N THR A 138 -1.72 -13.37 11.05
CA THR A 138 -2.03 -12.66 12.28
C THR A 138 -2.17 -13.70 13.39
N LEU A 139 -1.39 -13.54 14.45
CA LEU A 139 -1.39 -14.40 15.62
C LEU A 139 -1.95 -13.61 16.81
N GLY A 140 -2.74 -14.28 17.66
CA GLY A 140 -3.36 -13.67 18.84
C GLY A 140 -4.52 -12.72 18.53
N ASN A 141 -5.25 -12.31 19.57
CA ASN A 141 -6.48 -11.52 19.46
C ASN A 141 -6.29 -10.05 19.84
N TYR A 142 -5.08 -9.65 20.27
CA TYR A 142 -4.77 -8.29 20.69
C TYR A 142 -5.65 -7.77 21.84
N THR A 143 -5.79 -8.58 22.89
CA THR A 143 -6.61 -8.29 24.08
C THR A 143 -5.83 -8.41 25.38
N ARG A 144 -4.85 -9.31 25.46
CA ARG A 144 -3.98 -9.42 26.64
C ARG A 144 -2.93 -8.31 26.63
N ASP A 145 -2.33 -8.07 27.79
CA ASP A 145 -1.47 -6.91 27.99
C ASP A 145 -0.05 -7.08 27.42
N PHE A 146 0.35 -8.29 27.02
CA PHE A 146 1.71 -8.54 26.55
C PHE A 146 1.73 -9.65 25.50
N PHE A 147 2.38 -9.39 24.36
CA PHE A 147 2.68 -10.38 23.32
C PHE A 147 1.49 -11.24 22.85
N ASP A 148 0.29 -10.66 22.80
CA ASP A 148 -0.94 -11.29 22.31
C ASP A 148 -1.31 -10.85 20.90
N TYR A 149 -0.34 -10.26 20.20
CA TYR A 149 -0.48 -9.94 18.79
C TYR A 149 0.87 -9.95 18.08
N THR A 150 0.93 -10.72 17.00
CA THR A 150 2.02 -10.67 16.01
C THR A 150 1.41 -10.73 14.63
N LYS A 151 1.75 -9.78 13.76
CA LYS A 151 1.48 -9.87 12.33
C LYS A 151 2.77 -10.12 11.58
N LEU A 152 2.75 -11.06 10.65
CA LEU A 152 3.84 -11.37 9.75
C LEU A 152 3.34 -11.27 8.32
N ASP A 153 4.08 -10.59 7.47
CA ASP A 153 3.80 -10.45 6.03
C ASP A 153 5.07 -10.86 5.27
N LEU A 154 4.94 -11.69 4.24
CA LEU A 154 6.03 -12.05 3.33
C LEU A 154 5.48 -12.13 1.92
N SER A 155 6.11 -11.46 0.97
CA SER A 155 5.77 -11.56 -0.45
C SER A 155 6.99 -11.53 -1.34
N PHE A 156 6.85 -12.14 -2.51
CA PHE A 156 7.78 -12.05 -3.62
C PHE A 156 7.03 -11.53 -4.84
N SER A 157 7.64 -10.57 -5.52
CA SER A 157 7.17 -9.99 -6.78
C SER A 157 8.23 -10.11 -7.85
N GLN A 158 7.80 -10.48 -9.05
CA GLN A 158 8.61 -10.48 -10.27
C GLN A 158 7.93 -9.61 -11.31
N THR A 159 8.66 -8.65 -11.87
CA THR A 159 8.22 -7.77 -12.94
C THR A 159 8.94 -8.14 -14.24
N GLY A 160 8.16 -8.41 -15.28
CA GLY A 160 8.61 -8.39 -16.66
C GLY A 160 8.33 -7.02 -17.28
N GLN A 161 9.24 -6.54 -18.12
CA GLN A 161 9.14 -5.25 -18.80
C GLN A 161 9.26 -5.44 -20.31
N LEU A 162 8.48 -4.65 -21.05
CA LEU A 162 8.54 -4.50 -22.50
C LEU A 162 8.73 -3.02 -22.85
N GLY A 163 9.72 -2.71 -23.67
CA GLY A 163 10.07 -1.33 -24.01
C GLY A 163 10.64 -0.55 -22.81
N GLU A 164 10.98 0.71 -23.04
CA GLU A 164 11.58 1.58 -22.02
C GLU A 164 10.86 2.92 -21.98
N SER A 165 10.81 3.51 -20.78
CA SER A 165 10.34 4.88 -20.63
C SER A 165 11.41 5.87 -21.11
N PRO A 166 11.03 6.95 -21.83
CA PRO A 166 11.95 8.03 -22.15
C PRO A 166 12.39 8.80 -20.90
N PHE A 167 11.63 8.74 -19.81
CA PHE A 167 11.95 9.42 -18.56
C PHE A 167 12.70 8.55 -17.56
N LEU A 168 13.69 9.13 -16.88
CA LEU A 168 14.48 8.44 -15.84
C LEU A 168 13.64 8.01 -14.63
N PHE A 169 12.68 8.85 -14.23
CA PHE A 169 11.83 8.59 -13.06
C PHE A 169 10.91 7.37 -13.24
N ASP A 170 10.67 6.94 -14.48
CA ASP A 170 9.74 5.86 -14.81
C ASP A 170 10.46 4.59 -15.31
N ARG A 171 11.76 4.47 -15.04
CA ARG A 171 12.53 3.24 -15.29
C ARG A 171 12.31 2.22 -14.17
N ILE A 172 12.49 0.93 -14.43
CA ILE A 172 12.52 -0.08 -13.36
C ILE A 172 13.96 -0.47 -13.12
N ALA A 173 14.44 -0.34 -11.89
CA ALA A 173 15.71 -0.93 -11.48
C ALA A 173 15.55 -2.31 -10.83
N ASP A 174 14.45 -2.54 -10.12
CA ASP A 174 14.22 -3.77 -9.37
C ASP A 174 13.13 -4.61 -10.04
N SER A 175 13.54 -5.59 -10.85
CA SER A 175 12.63 -6.56 -11.48
C SER A 175 12.18 -7.67 -10.53
N GLN A 176 12.85 -7.80 -9.39
CA GLN A 176 12.55 -8.78 -8.34
C GLN A 176 12.54 -8.07 -7.00
N ILE A 177 11.49 -8.29 -6.22
CA ILE A 177 11.36 -7.70 -4.88
C ILE A 177 10.85 -8.76 -3.92
N ILE A 178 11.54 -8.96 -2.81
CA ILE A 178 10.98 -9.61 -1.61
C ILE A 178 10.57 -8.50 -0.66
N THR A 179 9.37 -8.60 -0.10
CA THR A 179 8.93 -7.75 1.01
C THR A 179 8.63 -8.61 2.22
N ALA A 180 9.25 -8.29 3.35
CA ALA A 180 8.98 -8.94 4.63
C ALA A 180 8.60 -7.90 5.68
N GLY A 181 7.61 -8.22 6.51
CA GLY A 181 7.12 -7.35 7.55
C GLY A 181 6.77 -8.10 8.83
N ILE A 182 7.03 -7.46 9.95
CA ILE A 182 6.61 -7.89 11.29
C ILE A 182 5.96 -6.72 12.01
N LYS A 183 4.86 -6.98 12.72
CA LYS A 183 4.26 -6.06 13.68
C LYS A 183 3.97 -6.80 14.98
N GLN A 184 4.56 -6.35 16.07
CA GLN A 184 4.51 -7.00 17.37
C GLN A 184 3.84 -6.08 18.40
N GLN A 185 2.91 -6.62 19.18
CA GLN A 185 2.48 -5.98 20.42
C GLN A 185 3.57 -6.12 21.47
N LEU A 186 4.01 -4.97 22.01
CA LEU A 186 4.94 -4.93 23.13
C LEU A 186 4.19 -4.97 24.44
N PHE A 187 3.36 -3.96 24.70
CA PHE A 187 2.60 -3.86 25.95
C PHE A 187 1.31 -3.08 25.76
N GLY A 188 0.21 -3.60 26.30
CA GLY A 188 -1.13 -3.06 26.22
C GLY A 188 -1.48 -2.60 24.80
N PRO A 189 -1.83 -1.32 24.59
CA PRO A 189 -2.22 -0.78 23.29
C PRO A 189 -1.05 -0.47 22.33
N ILE A 190 0.20 -0.76 22.71
CA ILE A 190 1.39 -0.36 21.95
C ILE A 190 1.87 -1.51 21.07
N ARG A 191 2.00 -1.23 19.77
CA ARG A 191 2.63 -2.11 18.79
C ARG A 191 3.78 -1.40 18.09
N VAL A 192 4.78 -2.18 17.72
CA VAL A 192 5.89 -1.74 16.86
C VAL A 192 5.93 -2.62 15.63
N GLY A 193 6.26 -2.02 14.50
CA GLY A 193 6.36 -2.72 13.23
C GLY A 193 7.59 -2.31 12.44
N TYR A 194 8.06 -3.26 11.65
CA TYR A 194 9.12 -3.07 10.68
C TYR A 194 8.76 -3.82 9.40
N GLN A 195 8.91 -3.16 8.26
CA GLN A 195 8.76 -3.78 6.94
C GLN A 195 9.92 -3.36 6.06
N GLN A 196 10.49 -4.31 5.34
CA GLN A 196 11.58 -4.08 4.40
C GLN A 196 11.27 -4.73 3.06
N SER A 197 11.60 -4.01 2.00
CA SER A 197 11.58 -4.51 0.63
C SER A 197 12.99 -4.47 0.06
N TRP A 198 13.43 -5.55 -0.58
CA TRP A 198 14.75 -5.63 -1.19
C TRP A 198 14.74 -6.48 -2.45
N ASN A 199 15.72 -6.23 -3.31
CA ASN A 199 15.96 -7.04 -4.49
C ASN A 199 16.83 -8.25 -4.10
N PRO A 200 16.33 -9.49 -4.22
CA PRO A 200 17.08 -10.67 -3.78
C PRO A 200 18.30 -10.98 -4.65
N SER A 201 18.33 -10.50 -5.90
CA SER A 201 19.46 -10.72 -6.81
C SER A 201 20.62 -9.76 -6.55
N THR A 202 20.33 -8.50 -6.22
CA THR A 202 21.38 -7.48 -5.96
C THR A 202 21.68 -7.27 -4.48
N GLY A 203 20.75 -7.65 -3.59
CA GLY A 203 20.81 -7.35 -2.16
C GLY A 203 20.44 -5.91 -1.79
N ASN A 204 20.12 -5.06 -2.78
CA ASN A 204 19.79 -3.67 -2.54
C ASN A 204 18.43 -3.54 -1.84
N THR A 205 18.40 -2.73 -0.78
CA THR A 205 17.14 -2.36 -0.13
C THR A 205 16.40 -1.35 -1.01
N THR A 206 15.17 -1.69 -1.37
CA THR A 206 14.28 -0.87 -2.20
C THR A 206 13.40 0.04 -1.33
N ASP A 207 12.98 -0.41 -0.15
CA ASP A 207 12.13 0.38 0.75
C ASP A 207 12.25 -0.14 2.19
N SER A 208 12.01 0.73 3.18
CA SER A 208 11.99 0.32 4.59
C SER A 208 11.05 1.21 5.39
N VAL A 209 10.18 0.62 6.20
CA VAL A 209 9.17 1.34 6.99
C VAL A 209 9.20 0.85 8.42
N TYR A 210 9.35 1.80 9.34
CA TYR A 210 9.23 1.60 10.79
C TYR A 210 7.91 2.19 11.24
N THR A 211 7.20 1.50 12.13
CA THR A 211 5.90 1.95 12.63
C THR A 211 5.82 1.80 14.15
N ILE A 212 5.26 2.80 14.82
CA ILE A 212 4.85 2.73 16.22
C ILE A 212 3.36 3.07 16.27
N GLU A 213 2.58 2.23 16.94
CA GLU A 213 1.12 2.36 17.00
C GLU A 213 0.66 2.32 18.45
N LEU A 214 -0.18 3.29 18.81
CA LEU A 214 -0.99 3.28 20.01
C LEU A 214 -2.45 3.16 19.58
N GLU A 215 -3.06 1.99 19.77
CA GLU A 215 -4.46 1.76 19.36
C GLU A 215 -5.36 1.41 20.54
N ARG A 216 -6.55 2.00 20.53
CA ARG A 216 -7.68 1.69 21.41
C ARG A 216 -8.96 1.65 20.56
N ARG A 217 -10.08 1.28 21.18
CA ARG A 217 -11.40 1.28 20.55
C ARG A 217 -11.77 2.62 19.90
N THR A 218 -11.54 3.71 20.62
CA THR A 218 -12.04 5.06 20.25
C THR A 218 -10.99 5.96 19.64
N TYR A 219 -9.71 5.59 19.67
CA TYR A 219 -8.65 6.39 19.07
C TYR A 219 -7.45 5.56 18.64
N ALA A 220 -6.68 6.10 17.71
CA ALA A 220 -5.35 5.59 17.38
C ALA A 220 -4.39 6.74 17.05
N LEU A 221 -3.14 6.57 17.46
CA LEU A 221 -2.01 7.36 17.01
C LEU A 221 -0.99 6.41 16.37
N ILE A 222 -0.69 6.65 15.10
CA ILE A 222 0.27 5.84 14.34
C ILE A 222 1.36 6.78 13.82
N LEU A 223 2.60 6.46 14.16
CA LEU A 223 3.79 7.11 13.66
C LEU A 223 4.47 6.17 12.67
N ARG A 224 4.76 6.65 11.46
CA ARG A 224 5.54 5.90 10.48
C ARG A 224 6.75 6.70 10.06
N PHE A 225 7.85 6.00 9.84
CA PHE A 225 9.07 6.58 9.33
C PHE A 225 9.63 5.68 8.25
N ASN A 226 10.00 6.28 7.12
CA ASN A 226 10.63 5.60 6.01
C ASN A 226 11.97 6.29 5.71
N PRO A 227 13.11 5.72 6.16
CA PRO A 227 14.41 6.32 5.90
C PRO A 227 14.79 6.30 4.42
N SER A 228 14.40 5.26 3.67
CA SER A 228 14.70 5.17 2.23
C SER A 228 14.08 6.32 1.44
N ARG A 229 12.95 6.84 1.91
CA ARG A 229 12.22 7.96 1.30
C ARG A 229 12.40 9.28 2.05
N GLU A 230 13.11 9.29 3.17
CA GLU A 230 13.23 10.46 4.05
C GLU A 230 11.86 11.03 4.47
N THR A 231 10.84 10.18 4.60
CA THR A 231 9.47 10.60 4.96
C THR A 231 9.05 10.15 6.35
N GLY A 232 8.27 10.98 7.01
CA GLY A 232 7.58 10.67 8.25
C GLY A 232 6.08 10.95 8.12
N GLU A 233 5.26 10.08 8.69
CA GLU A 233 3.80 10.23 8.68
C GLU A 233 3.25 10.12 10.10
N ILE A 234 2.29 10.99 10.41
CA ILE A 234 1.48 10.92 11.64
C ILE A 234 0.04 10.70 11.21
N PHE A 235 -0.55 9.62 11.70
CA PHE A 235 -1.96 9.32 11.48
C PHE A 235 -2.70 9.30 12.82
N LEU A 236 -3.71 10.15 12.92
CA LEU A 236 -4.62 10.24 14.06
C LEU A 236 -5.99 9.73 13.63
N ARG A 237 -6.52 8.75 14.36
CA ARG A 237 -7.92 8.35 14.26
C ARG A 237 -8.61 8.66 15.57
N ILE A 238 -9.79 9.27 15.47
CA ILE A 238 -10.73 9.37 16.57
C ILE A 238 -12.06 8.81 16.05
N SER A 239 -12.66 7.94 16.84
CA SER A 239 -13.87 7.19 16.51
C SER A 239 -14.92 7.39 17.60
N ASP A 240 -16.11 6.85 17.38
CA ASP A 240 -17.19 6.81 18.38
C ASP A 240 -17.76 8.20 18.75
N PHE A 241 -17.80 9.08 17.76
CA PHE A 241 -18.54 10.34 17.80
C PHE A 241 -20.04 10.07 17.65
N ASN A 242 -20.67 9.41 18.62
CA ASN A 242 -22.11 9.22 18.61
C ASN A 242 -22.78 10.43 19.31
N TRP A 243 -23.09 11.47 18.54
CA TRP A 243 -23.72 12.71 19.03
C TRP A 243 -25.25 12.63 19.13
N ASN A 244 -25.84 11.45 18.87
CA ASN A 244 -27.29 11.28 18.84
C ASN A 244 -27.83 10.71 20.17
N ALA A 245 -28.33 11.67 20.97
CA ALA A 245 -29.28 11.58 22.10
C ALA A 245 -28.76 11.21 23.52
N PRO A 246 -29.13 12.02 24.55
CA PRO A 246 -28.95 11.65 25.96
C PRO A 246 -29.84 10.44 26.30
N PRO A 247 -29.53 9.68 27.38
CA PRO A 247 -30.40 8.62 27.85
C PRO A 247 -31.78 9.23 28.09
N SER A 248 -32.77 8.85 27.30
CA SER A 248 -34.16 9.04 27.68
C SER A 248 -34.40 8.15 28.88
N GLY A 249 -34.08 8.67 30.06
CA GLY A 249 -34.70 8.24 31.28
C GLY A 249 -36.20 8.38 31.07
N ASN A 250 -36.88 7.25 31.06
CA ASN A 250 -38.22 7.07 31.57
C ASN A 250 -38.46 5.55 31.67
N SER A 251 -38.27 5.03 32.88
CA SER A 251 -39.21 4.08 33.48
C SER A 251 -40.30 4.92 34.16
N PRO A 252 -41.57 4.50 34.29
CA PRO A 252 -42.15 3.17 34.11
C PRO A 252 -43.02 3.00 32.85
#